data_AF-A0A3S4G3U0-F1
#
_entry.id   AF-A0A3S4G3U0-F1
#
_cell.length_a   1.000
_cell.length_b   1.000
_cell.length_c   1.000
_cell.angle_alpha   90.00
_cell.angle_beta   90.00
_cell.angle_gamma   90.00
#
_symmetry.space_group_name_H-M   'P 1'
#
loop_
_entity.id
_entity.type
_entity.pdbx_description
1 polymer ?
#
loop_
_entity_poly.entity_id
_entity_poly.type
_entity_poly.pdbx_seq_one_letter_code
_entity_poly.pdbx_strand_id
1 'polypeptide(L)'
;METTRKIIANLTEGASRKQLKDAEALYGLLKDEMGEILAKVDEPLNIEGKTPFVILMVGVNGVGKTTTIGKLARQFEQQVNQ
;
A
#
# COMPACT_ATOMS: atom_id res chain seq x y z
N MET A 1 5.26 -14.11 -7.95
CA MET A 1 4.41 -15.30 -7.77
C MET A 1 4.21 -15.68 -6.30
N GLU A 2 5.12 -15.32 -5.41
CA GLU A 2 5.02 -15.63 -3.97
C GLU A 2 3.77 -15.05 -3.31
N THR A 3 3.48 -13.77 -3.52
CA THR A 3 2.27 -13.10 -2.99
C THR A 3 0.98 -13.78 -3.45
N THR A 4 0.88 -14.12 -4.74
CA THR A 4 -0.27 -14.86 -5.28
C THR A 4 -0.46 -16.21 -4.58
N ARG A 5 0.62 -16.98 -4.38
CA ARG A 5 0.54 -18.27 -3.70
C ARG A 5 0.09 -18.11 -2.25
N LYS A 6 0.61 -17.11 -1.55
CA LYS A 6 0.21 -16.79 -0.17
C LYS A 6 -1.28 -16.47 -0.07
N ILE A 7 -1.77 -15.60 -0.94
CA ILE A 7 -3.19 -15.22 -0.99
C ILE A 7 -4.07 -16.45 -1.26
N ILE A 8 -3.73 -17.27 -2.27
CA ILE A 8 -4.51 -18.48 -2.61
C ILE A 8 -4.52 -19.51 -1.47
N ALA A 9 -3.39 -19.72 -0.80
CA ALA A 9 -3.30 -20.63 0.34
C ALA A 9 -4.24 -20.17 1.48
N ASN A 10 -4.16 -18.88 1.85
CA ASN A 10 -4.97 -18.31 2.91
C ASN A 10 -6.47 -18.33 2.57
N LEU A 11 -6.83 -18.06 1.31
CA LEU A 11 -8.22 -18.15 0.84
C LEU A 11 -8.76 -19.58 0.89
N THR A 12 -7.96 -20.56 0.49
CA THR A 12 -8.36 -21.98 0.52
C THR A 12 -8.59 -22.45 1.97
N GLU A 13 -7.72 -22.03 2.89
CA GLU A 13 -7.86 -22.33 4.31
C GLU A 13 -9.08 -21.61 4.94
N GLY A 14 -9.32 -20.35 4.57
CA GLY A 14 -10.48 -19.58 5.03
C GLY A 14 -11.81 -20.11 4.52
N ALA A 15 -11.88 -20.50 3.24
CA ALA A 15 -13.08 -21.04 2.61
C ALA A 15 -13.46 -22.42 3.15
N SER A 16 -12.46 -23.29 3.38
CA SER A 16 -12.68 -24.61 3.98
C SER A 16 -13.20 -24.53 5.42
N ARG A 17 -12.68 -23.59 6.24
CA ARG A 17 -13.15 -23.34 7.61
C ARG A 17 -14.57 -22.80 7.69
N LYS A 18 -14.98 -21.96 6.72
CA LYS A 18 -16.29 -21.30 6.71
C LYS A 18 -17.34 -22.01 5.83
N GLN A 19 -17.03 -23.18 5.26
CA GLN A 19 -17.86 -23.91 4.28
C GLN A 19 -18.41 -23.00 3.16
N LEU A 20 -17.61 -22.04 2.71
CA LEU A 20 -18.06 -21.06 1.74
C LEU A 20 -18.14 -21.70 0.35
N LYS A 21 -19.36 -21.77 -0.17
CA LYS A 21 -19.65 -22.24 -1.55
C LYS A 21 -20.02 -21.10 -2.49
N ASP A 22 -20.06 -19.87 -1.99
CA ASP A 22 -20.51 -18.70 -2.72
C ASP A 22 -19.33 -17.82 -3.17
N ALA A 23 -19.36 -17.39 -4.43
CA ALA A 23 -18.35 -16.57 -5.07
C ALA A 23 -18.26 -15.17 -4.45
N GLU A 24 -19.39 -14.60 -3.99
CA GLU A 24 -19.39 -13.28 -3.34
C GLU A 24 -18.63 -13.30 -2.01
N ALA A 25 -18.82 -14.36 -1.22
CA ALA A 25 -18.10 -14.54 0.04
C ALA A 25 -16.59 -14.72 -0.18
N LEU A 26 -16.18 -15.42 -1.25
CA LEU A 26 -14.78 -15.54 -1.65
C LEU A 26 -14.17 -14.19 -2.06
N TYR A 27 -14.92 -13.35 -2.77
CA TYR A 27 -14.48 -12.01 -3.11
C TYR A 27 -14.23 -11.15 -1.87
N GLY A 28 -15.13 -11.20 -0.88
CA GLY A 28 -14.95 -10.55 0.41
C GLY A 28 -13.67 -10.99 1.11
N LEU A 29 -13.45 -12.30 1.22
CA LEU A 29 -12.22 -12.84 1.82
C LEU A 29 -10.94 -12.42 1.07
N LEU A 30 -10.98 -12.36 -0.27
CA LEU A 30 -9.84 -11.92 -1.07
C LEU A 30 -9.50 -10.46 -0.77
N LYS A 31 -10.52 -9.59 -0.69
CA LYS A 31 -10.35 -8.19 -0.34
C LYS A 31 -9.71 -8.03 1.05
N ASP A 32 -10.22 -8.77 2.04
CA ASP A 32 -9.70 -8.73 3.40
C ASP A 32 -8.24 -9.20 3.45
N GLU A 33 -7.90 -10.32 2.81
CA GLU A 33 -6.53 -10.84 2.76
C GLU A 33 -5.55 -9.85 2.09
N MET A 34 -5.96 -9.23 0.98
CA MET A 34 -5.16 -8.20 0.33
C MET A 34 -4.99 -6.97 1.21
N GLY A 35 -6.05 -6.57 1.92
CA GLY A 35 -6.02 -5.48 2.90
C GLY A 35 -5.04 -5.75 4.04
N GLU A 36 -5.08 -6.94 4.64
CA GLU A 36 -4.17 -7.37 5.71
C GLU A 36 -2.70 -7.37 5.29
N ILE A 37 -2.41 -7.65 4.01
CA ILE A 37 -1.04 -7.56 3.49
C ILE A 37 -0.59 -6.09 3.42
N LEU A 38 -1.45 -5.20 2.93
CA LEU A 38 -1.12 -3.78 2.76
C LEU A 38 -1.06 -3.04 4.10
N ALA A 39 -1.93 -3.39 5.06
CA ALA A 39 -1.99 -2.75 6.38
C ALA A 39 -0.67 -2.86 7.16
N LYS A 40 0.16 -3.89 6.88
CA LYS A 40 1.47 -4.07 7.53
C LYS A 40 2.52 -3.05 7.12
N VAL A 41 2.28 -2.33 6.03
CA VAL A 41 3.19 -1.32 5.47
C VAL A 41 2.50 0.02 5.25
N ASP A 42 1.28 0.17 5.77
CA ASP A 42 0.52 1.41 5.72
C ASP A 42 1.01 2.37 6.79
N GLU A 43 2.08 3.09 6.47
CA GLU A 43 2.67 4.11 7.33
C GLU A 43 2.87 5.40 6.51
N PRO A 44 2.03 6.43 6.72
CA PRO A 44 2.18 7.70 6.05
C PRO A 44 3.50 8.40 6.41
N LEU A 45 4.09 9.11 5.45
CA LEU A 45 5.29 9.91 5.69
C LEU A 45 4.96 11.09 6.62
N ASN A 46 5.50 11.08 7.83
CA ASN A 46 5.46 12.21 8.75
C ASN A 46 6.71 13.09 8.61
N ILE A 47 6.53 14.35 8.21
CA ILE A 47 7.62 15.33 8.01
C ILE A 47 7.71 16.38 9.12
N GLU A 48 6.95 16.22 10.20
CA GLU A 48 6.93 17.17 11.32
C GLU A 48 8.22 17.09 12.19
N GLY A 49 8.47 18.15 12.96
CA GLY A 49 9.51 18.16 14.01
C GLY A 49 10.96 18.36 13.54
N LYS A 50 11.22 18.47 12.23
CA LYS A 50 12.54 18.87 11.70
C LYS A 50 12.42 19.94 10.62
N THR A 51 13.29 20.93 10.68
CA THR A 51 13.34 22.00 9.68
C THR A 51 14.80 22.30 9.29
N PRO A 52 15.26 21.93 8.07
CA PRO A 52 14.51 21.21 7.04
C PRO A 52 14.37 19.70 7.32
N PHE A 53 13.25 19.11 6.90
CA PHE A 53 13.13 17.66 6.72
C PHE A 53 13.70 17.28 5.35
N VAL A 54 14.68 16.38 5.30
CA VAL A 54 15.42 16.05 4.06
C VAL A 54 14.99 14.67 3.55
N ILE A 55 14.53 14.60 2.29
CA ILE A 55 14.15 13.36 1.60
C ILE A 55 15.20 13.04 0.52
N LEU A 56 15.86 11.89 0.63
CA LEU A 56 16.76 11.38 -0.41
C LEU A 56 15.97 10.53 -1.41
N MET A 57 15.90 10.98 -2.66
CA MET A 57 15.19 10.27 -3.73
C MET A 57 16.11 9.29 -4.47
N VAL A 58 15.73 8.01 -4.51
CA VAL A 58 16.51 6.95 -5.18
C VAL A 58 15.66 6.15 -6.17
N GLY A 59 16.29 5.48 -7.14
CA GLY A 59 15.65 4.61 -8.13
C GLY A 59 16.27 4.72 -9.53
N VAL A 60 15.93 3.81 -10.44
CA VAL A 60 16.49 3.77 -11.81
C VAL A 60 15.91 4.87 -12.72
N ASN A 61 16.50 5.09 -13.89
CA ASN A 61 16.03 6.11 -14.83
C ASN A 61 14.65 5.74 -15.40
N GLY A 62 13.79 6.74 -15.62
CA GLY A 62 12.47 6.54 -16.23
C GLY A 62 11.32 6.13 -15.30
N VAL A 63 11.56 5.75 -14.03
CA VAL A 63 10.48 5.32 -13.09
C VAL A 63 9.64 6.47 -12.51
N GLY A 64 9.88 7.71 -12.97
CA GLY A 64 9.11 8.88 -12.54
C GLY A 64 9.66 9.63 -11.32
N LYS A 65 10.92 9.42 -10.90
CA LYS A 65 11.53 10.12 -9.74
C LYS A 65 11.33 11.65 -9.78
N THR A 66 11.69 12.29 -10.89
CA THR A 66 11.56 13.76 -11.06
C THR A 66 10.10 14.20 -11.01
N THR A 67 9.19 13.43 -11.58
CA THR A 67 7.75 13.68 -11.51
C THR A 67 7.21 13.59 -10.09
N THR A 68 7.66 12.60 -9.31
CA THR A 68 7.28 12.44 -7.91
C THR A 68 7.82 13.57 -7.04
N ILE A 69 9.04 14.06 -7.28
CA ILE A 69 9.58 15.26 -6.61
C ILE A 69 8.64 16.45 -6.80
N GLY A 70 8.23 16.73 -8.03
CA GLY A 70 7.31 17.84 -8.32
C GLY A 70 5.95 17.70 -7.64
N LYS A 71 5.38 16.49 -7.62
CA LYS A 71 4.11 16.20 -6.93
C LYS A 71 4.20 16.41 -5.43
N LEU A 72 5.26 15.88 -4.80
CA LEU A 72 5.48 16.03 -3.36
C LEU A 72 5.76 17.50 -2.98
N ALA A 73 6.56 18.21 -3.78
CA ALA A 73 6.83 19.63 -3.55
C ALA A 73 5.53 20.46 -3.56
N ARG A 74 4.68 20.24 -4.57
CA ARG A 74 3.36 20.89 -4.67
C ARG A 74 2.45 20.54 -3.49
N GLN A 75 2.44 19.27 -3.07
CA GLN A 75 1.63 18.79 -1.95
C GLN A 75 2.06 19.43 -0.62
N PHE A 76 3.37 19.49 -0.34
CA PHE A 76 3.87 20.10 0.90
C PHE A 76 3.71 21.62 0.89
N GLU A 77 3.88 22.29 -0.26
CA GLU A 77 3.55 23.72 -0.40
C GLU A 77 2.07 23.98 -0.06
N GLN A 78 1.14 23.13 -0.50
CA GLN A 78 -0.28 23.28 -0.18
C GLN A 78 -0.60 23.04 1.30
N GLN A 79 0.07 22.09 1.94
CA GLN A 79 -0.12 21.80 3.37
C GLN A 79 0.39 22.92 4.27
N VAL A 80 1.48 23.61 3.87
CA VAL A 80 2.02 24.75 4.63
C VAL A 80 1.17 26.01 4.47
N ASN A 81 0.44 26.14 3.35
CA ASN A 81 -0.42 27.30 3.07
C ASN A 81 -1.87 27.12 3.53
N GLN A 82 -2.19 26.05 4.25
CA GLN A 82 -3.47 25.81 4.93
C GLN A 82 -3.32 26.06 6.43
#